data_AF-A0A1M6HBB8-F1
#
_entry.id   AF-A0A1M6HBB8-F1
#
_cell.length_a   1.000
_cell.length_b   1.000
_cell.length_c   1.000
_cell.angle_alpha   90.00
_cell.angle_beta   90.00
_cell.angle_gamma   90.00
#
_symmetry.space_group_name_H-M   'P 1'
#
loop_
_entity.id
_entity.type
_entity.pdbx_description
1 polymer ?
#
loop_
_entity_poly.entity_id
_entity_poly.type
_entity_poly.pdbx_seq_one_letter_code
_entity_poly.pdbx_strand_id
1 'polypeptide(L)'
;MDYKAVANEFWERGFVIFEDFFEDSLMDDYNQKILEHYGVNPNWEHTEEFITKSAVEVIPWFPYREGKNYFDGIDKDHKFNEITDHILNKGWQNLYCMMMFSKEGSKGQAWHQDCLPEDKSTYNLNRLVYTHDITESTGGEIAIFPETHKKGRLSVGVPTEDLDGQLVFRPKKGTVIFLHGHCWHKVLPVKKDRISSNFRAVPQDTPEDITDICVYRNMLYKFSTSEVIEERS
;
A
#
# COMPACT_ATOMS: atom_id res chain seq x y z
N MET A 1 -16.89 -10.22 -14.47
CA MET A 1 -16.31 -10.50 -13.14
C MET A 1 -17.46 -10.62 -12.16
N ASP A 2 -17.44 -11.61 -11.26
CA ASP A 2 -18.44 -11.69 -10.18
C ASP A 2 -17.96 -10.85 -8.99
N TYR A 3 -18.43 -9.61 -8.91
CA TYR A 3 -17.98 -8.66 -7.88
C TYR A 3 -18.39 -9.07 -6.47
N LYS A 4 -19.48 -9.83 -6.31
CA LYS A 4 -19.91 -10.33 -5.01
C LYS A 4 -18.97 -11.43 -4.52
N ALA A 5 -18.57 -12.34 -5.40
CA ALA A 5 -17.55 -13.35 -5.08
C ALA A 5 -16.21 -12.70 -4.72
N VAL A 6 -15.80 -11.67 -5.48
CA VAL A 6 -14.58 -10.88 -5.19
C VAL A 6 -14.64 -10.23 -3.80
N ALA A 7 -15.73 -9.56 -3.47
CA ALA A 7 -15.88 -8.93 -2.15
C ALA A 7 -15.90 -9.98 -1.02
N ASN A 8 -16.55 -11.12 -1.23
CA ASN A 8 -16.52 -12.22 -0.27
C ASN A 8 -15.10 -12.73 -0.04
N GLU A 9 -14.31 -12.93 -1.10
CA GLU A 9 -12.91 -13.35 -0.99
C GLU A 9 -12.07 -12.29 -0.25
N PHE A 10 -12.26 -11.01 -0.56
CA PHE A 10 -11.60 -9.92 0.14
C PHE A 10 -11.91 -9.95 1.64
N TRP A 11 -13.18 -10.09 2.02
CA TRP A 11 -13.57 -10.14 3.42
C TRP A 11 -13.13 -11.44 4.12
N GLU A 12 -13.02 -12.53 3.39
CA GLU A 12 -12.46 -13.79 3.87
C GLU A 12 -10.96 -13.64 4.17
N ARG A 13 -10.17 -13.18 3.20
CA ARG A 13 -8.70 -13.25 3.21
C ARG A 13 -8.00 -11.96 3.63
N GLY A 14 -8.68 -10.82 3.56
CA GLY A 14 -8.13 -9.48 3.80
C GLY A 14 -7.52 -8.81 2.57
N PHE A 15 -7.52 -9.50 1.43
CA PHE A 15 -7.02 -8.98 0.16
C PHE A 15 -7.54 -9.77 -1.05
N VAL A 16 -7.50 -9.19 -2.23
CA VAL A 16 -7.66 -9.86 -3.54
C VAL A 16 -6.66 -9.31 -4.54
N ILE A 17 -6.22 -10.15 -5.48
CA ILE A 17 -5.21 -9.81 -6.49
C ILE A 17 -5.76 -10.12 -7.87
N PHE A 18 -5.56 -9.18 -8.80
CA PHE A 18 -5.88 -9.36 -10.21
C PHE A 18 -4.65 -9.08 -11.05
N GLU A 19 -4.11 -10.12 -11.68
CA GLU A 19 -3.13 -9.95 -12.77
C GLU A 19 -3.84 -9.41 -14.02
N ASP A 20 -3.08 -8.75 -14.90
CA ASP A 20 -3.54 -8.24 -16.20
C ASP A 20 -4.83 -7.40 -16.09
N PHE A 21 -4.96 -6.62 -15.00
CA PHE A 21 -6.18 -5.85 -14.74
C PHE A 21 -6.26 -4.59 -15.61
N PHE A 22 -5.14 -3.89 -15.74
CA PHE A 22 -4.95 -2.73 -16.58
C PHE A 22 -4.04 -3.05 -17.75
N GLU A 23 -4.32 -2.44 -18.90
CA GLU A 23 -3.54 -2.60 -20.13
C GLU A 23 -2.11 -2.07 -19.99
N ASP A 24 -1.16 -2.78 -20.60
CA ASP A 24 0.27 -2.42 -20.58
C ASP A 24 0.53 -0.99 -21.07
N SER A 25 -0.19 -0.53 -22.09
CA SER A 25 0.00 0.81 -22.66
C SER A 25 -0.33 1.93 -21.67
N LEU A 26 -1.36 1.75 -20.84
CA LEU A 26 -1.71 2.68 -19.77
C LEU A 26 -0.64 2.66 -18.68
N MET A 27 -0.17 1.47 -18.32
CA MET A 27 0.85 1.29 -17.29
C MET A 27 2.20 1.86 -17.71
N ASP A 28 2.60 1.72 -18.97
CA ASP A 28 3.82 2.30 -19.51
C ASP A 28 3.79 3.84 -19.47
N ASP A 29 2.68 4.43 -19.92
CA ASP A 29 2.46 5.87 -19.90
C ASP A 29 2.52 6.45 -18.47
N TYR A 30 1.99 5.71 -17.50
CA TYR A 30 1.98 6.12 -16.09
C TYR A 30 3.33 5.87 -15.42
N ASN A 31 3.99 4.76 -15.73
CA ASN A 31 5.34 4.50 -15.25
C ASN A 31 6.30 5.60 -15.69
N GLN A 32 6.21 6.02 -16.95
CA GLN A 32 7.03 7.10 -17.49
C GLN A 32 6.80 8.41 -16.74
N LYS A 33 5.55 8.80 -16.46
CA LYS A 33 5.23 10.00 -15.65
C LYS A 33 5.83 9.94 -14.25
N ILE A 34 5.78 8.77 -13.63
CA ILE A 34 6.33 8.57 -12.29
C ILE A 34 7.86 8.68 -12.32
N LEU A 35 8.51 8.06 -13.30
CA LEU A 35 9.96 8.17 -13.49
C LEU A 35 10.40 9.60 -13.80
N GLU A 36 9.65 10.33 -14.63
CA GLU A 36 9.90 11.74 -14.93
C GLU A 36 9.79 12.63 -13.69
N HIS A 37 8.83 12.35 -12.79
CA HIS A 37 8.68 13.06 -11.54
C HIS A 37 9.89 12.87 -10.62
N TYR A 38 10.30 11.62 -10.38
CA TYR A 38 11.42 11.33 -9.47
C TYR A 38 12.79 11.66 -10.08
N GLY A 39 12.90 11.68 -11.41
CA GLY A 39 14.13 11.96 -12.13
C GLY A 39 15.24 10.95 -11.82
N VAL A 40 16.49 11.39 -11.97
CA VAL A 40 17.68 10.56 -11.67
C VAL A 40 18.10 10.85 -10.23
N ASN A 41 17.87 9.91 -9.32
CA ASN A 41 18.24 9.95 -7.89
C ASN A 41 17.47 10.99 -7.03
N PRO A 42 16.18 10.74 -6.73
CA PRO A 42 15.39 11.63 -5.85
C PRO A 42 15.95 11.69 -4.43
N ASN A 43 15.86 12.82 -3.72
CA ASN A 43 16.31 12.90 -2.32
C ASN A 43 15.35 12.16 -1.37
N TRP A 44 15.86 11.60 -0.27
CA TRP A 44 15.00 11.05 0.78
C TRP A 44 14.21 12.19 1.46
N GLU A 45 12.90 12.01 1.64
CA GLU A 45 12.03 13.01 2.29
C GLU A 45 11.85 12.78 3.80
N HIS A 46 12.26 11.61 4.32
CA HIS A 46 12.12 11.26 5.73
C HIS A 46 13.36 11.60 6.56
N THR A 47 13.17 11.81 7.86
CA THR A 47 14.28 11.99 8.82
C THR A 47 15.09 10.70 8.98
N GLU A 48 16.37 10.82 9.31
CA GLU A 48 17.25 9.68 9.57
C GLU A 48 16.72 8.79 10.72
N GLU A 49 16.09 9.40 11.72
CA GLU A 49 15.45 8.69 12.83
C GLU A 49 14.29 7.81 12.36
N PHE A 50 13.40 8.33 11.48
CA PHE A 50 12.33 7.53 10.91
C PHE A 50 12.88 6.37 10.11
N ILE A 51 13.79 6.62 9.15
CA ILE A 51 14.38 5.60 8.29
C ILE A 51 15.03 4.49 9.13
N THR A 52 15.75 4.87 10.19
CA THR A 52 16.46 3.92 11.06
C THR A 52 15.51 3.07 11.91
N LYS A 53 14.43 3.66 12.43
CA LYS A 53 13.50 2.97 13.34
C LYS A 53 12.36 2.23 12.65
N SER A 54 11.83 2.77 11.55
CA SER A 54 10.76 2.16 10.77
C SER A 54 11.27 1.12 9.77
N ALA A 55 12.54 1.21 9.38
CA ALA A 55 13.10 0.50 8.23
C ALA A 55 12.26 0.69 6.95
N VAL A 56 11.54 1.81 6.85
CA VAL A 56 10.76 2.22 5.68
C VAL A 56 11.58 3.23 4.90
N GLU A 57 11.93 2.84 3.68
CA GLU A 57 12.76 3.61 2.77
C GLU A 57 11.97 3.83 1.47
N VAL A 58 10.98 4.73 1.56
CA VAL A 58 10.09 5.12 0.47
C VAL A 58 10.10 6.64 0.32
N ILE A 59 10.04 7.13 -0.92
CA ILE A 59 9.86 8.55 -1.23
C ILE A 59 8.44 8.71 -1.79
N PRO A 60 7.52 9.34 -1.04
CA PRO A 60 6.13 9.48 -1.47
C PRO A 60 5.95 10.63 -2.45
N TRP A 61 5.08 10.46 -3.44
CA TRP A 61 4.54 11.56 -4.26
C TRP A 61 3.01 11.49 -4.23
N PHE A 62 2.37 12.63 -3.94
CA PHE A 62 0.92 12.78 -3.88
C PHE A 62 0.40 13.59 -5.08
N PRO A 63 0.31 12.98 -6.29
CA PRO A 63 0.08 13.70 -7.54
C PRO A 63 -1.15 14.60 -7.55
N TYR A 64 -2.25 14.16 -6.93
CA TYR A 64 -3.50 14.92 -6.91
C TYR A 64 -3.46 16.19 -6.04
N ARG A 65 -2.47 16.32 -5.12
CA ARG A 65 -2.28 17.57 -4.37
C ARG A 65 -1.79 18.72 -5.26
N GLU A 66 -1.28 18.42 -6.44
CA GLU A 66 -0.88 19.41 -7.45
C GLU A 66 -2.07 19.92 -8.29
N GLY A 67 -3.29 19.42 -8.04
CA GLY A 67 -4.50 19.82 -8.77
C GLY A 67 -4.54 19.35 -10.23
N LYS A 68 -3.77 18.31 -10.59
CA LYS A 68 -3.73 17.74 -11.93
C LYS A 68 -4.25 16.31 -11.97
N ASN A 69 -4.89 15.97 -13.08
CA ASN A 69 -5.53 14.68 -13.32
C ASN A 69 -4.55 13.64 -13.90
N TYR A 70 -3.42 13.40 -13.22
CA TYR A 70 -2.33 12.60 -13.78
C TYR A 70 -2.71 11.13 -14.06
N PHE A 71 -3.49 10.51 -13.17
CA PHE A 71 -3.71 9.05 -13.14
C PHE A 71 -5.18 8.64 -13.22
N ASP A 72 -6.03 9.49 -13.81
CA ASP A 72 -7.49 9.31 -13.87
C ASP A 72 -7.92 8.05 -14.61
N GLY A 73 -7.09 7.51 -15.51
CA GLY A 73 -7.35 6.25 -16.19
C GLY A 73 -7.37 5.05 -15.23
N ILE A 74 -6.77 5.17 -14.05
CA ILE A 74 -6.93 4.22 -12.95
C ILE A 74 -8.04 4.69 -11.99
N ASP A 75 -7.94 5.91 -11.47
CA ASP A 75 -8.82 6.38 -10.37
C ASP A 75 -10.31 6.43 -10.77
N LYS A 76 -10.59 6.64 -12.06
CA LYS A 76 -11.95 6.69 -12.60
C LYS A 76 -12.33 5.44 -13.39
N ASP A 77 -11.49 4.39 -13.37
CA ASP A 77 -11.82 3.15 -14.05
C ASP A 77 -13.08 2.52 -13.44
N HIS A 78 -14.01 2.15 -14.31
CA HIS A 78 -15.30 1.63 -13.89
C HIS A 78 -15.16 0.27 -13.19
N LYS A 79 -14.32 -0.63 -13.70
CA LYS A 79 -14.15 -1.97 -13.11
C LYS A 79 -13.50 -1.88 -11.72
N PHE A 80 -12.50 -1.01 -11.59
CA PHE A 80 -11.78 -0.72 -10.36
C PHE A 80 -12.69 -0.14 -9.27
N ASN A 81 -13.54 0.82 -9.64
CA ASN A 81 -14.49 1.43 -8.72
C ASN A 81 -15.68 0.53 -8.40
N GLU A 82 -16.16 -0.31 -9.33
CA GLU A 82 -17.19 -1.31 -9.03
C GLU A 82 -16.73 -2.36 -8.00
N ILE A 83 -15.46 -2.79 -8.05
CA ILE A 83 -14.90 -3.66 -7.00
C ILE A 83 -14.88 -2.92 -5.66
N THR A 84 -14.48 -1.65 -5.67
CA THR A 84 -14.45 -0.80 -4.48
C THR A 84 -15.84 -0.63 -3.87
N ASP A 85 -16.87 -0.39 -4.71
CA ASP A 85 -18.28 -0.32 -4.31
C ASP A 85 -18.74 -1.60 -3.59
N HIS A 86 -18.33 -2.77 -4.06
CA HIS A 86 -18.71 -4.04 -3.45
C HIS A 86 -17.92 -4.35 -2.17
N ILE A 87 -16.70 -3.84 -2.03
CA ILE A 87 -15.89 -4.00 -0.82
C ILE A 87 -16.34 -3.05 0.29
N LEU A 88 -16.50 -1.76 -0.02
CA LEU A 88 -16.73 -0.68 0.96
C LEU A 88 -18.19 -0.27 1.12
N ASN A 89 -19.08 -0.77 0.25
CA ASN A 89 -20.40 -0.20 -0.03
C ASN A 89 -20.31 1.18 -0.71
N LYS A 90 -21.36 1.54 -1.44
CA LYS A 90 -21.47 2.84 -2.10
C LYS A 90 -21.40 3.99 -1.08
N GLY A 91 -20.78 5.10 -1.49
CA GLY A 91 -20.57 6.27 -0.63
C GLY A 91 -19.18 6.36 -0.02
N TRP A 92 -18.31 5.39 -0.30
CA TRP A 92 -16.88 5.46 0.00
C TRP A 92 -16.22 6.71 -0.64
N GLN A 93 -15.08 7.10 -0.10
CA GLN A 93 -14.33 8.28 -0.54
C GLN A 93 -12.90 7.93 -0.93
N ASN A 94 -12.38 8.62 -1.93
CA ASN A 94 -10.95 8.63 -2.24
C ASN A 94 -10.23 9.37 -1.12
N LEU A 95 -9.29 8.71 -0.43
CA LEU A 95 -8.49 9.33 0.61
C LEU A 95 -7.31 10.09 -0.01
N TYR A 96 -6.47 9.39 -0.77
CA TYR A 96 -5.43 9.98 -1.60
C TYR A 96 -4.84 8.95 -2.58
N CYS A 97 -4.19 9.46 -3.62
CA CYS A 97 -3.26 8.69 -4.44
C CYS A 97 -1.83 8.97 -3.99
N MET A 98 -1.07 7.91 -3.74
CA MET A 98 0.34 7.99 -3.38
C MET A 98 1.16 7.10 -4.31
N MET A 99 2.14 7.70 -4.99
CA MET A 99 3.23 6.98 -5.65
C MET A 99 4.34 6.78 -4.64
N MET A 100 4.89 5.58 -4.58
CA MET A 100 5.93 5.18 -3.64
C MET A 100 7.14 4.71 -4.42
N PHE A 101 8.23 5.47 -4.32
CA PHE A 101 9.50 5.11 -4.92
C PHE A 101 10.45 4.55 -3.86
N SER A 102 10.95 3.33 -4.09
CA SER A 102 12.00 2.72 -3.29
C SER A 102 13.27 2.65 -4.12
N LYS A 103 14.36 3.20 -3.58
CA LYS A 103 15.68 3.17 -4.24
C LYS A 103 16.26 1.77 -4.28
N GLU A 104 17.13 1.53 -5.26
CA GLU A 104 18.08 0.42 -5.26
C GLU A 104 18.79 0.30 -3.91
N GLY A 105 18.82 -0.93 -3.37
CA GLY A 105 19.44 -1.23 -2.08
C GLY A 105 18.54 -0.99 -0.88
N SER A 106 17.32 -0.49 -1.08
CA SER A 106 16.38 -0.26 0.01
C SER A 106 16.02 -1.55 0.76
N LYS A 107 15.86 -1.45 2.09
CA LYS A 107 15.39 -2.57 2.93
C LYS A 107 13.91 -2.91 2.73
N GLY A 108 13.18 -2.14 1.93
CA GLY A 108 11.75 -2.29 1.69
C GLY A 108 10.92 -1.57 2.74
N GLN A 109 9.91 -2.26 3.28
CA GLN A 109 9.03 -1.75 4.32
C GLN A 109 8.82 -2.85 5.35
N ALA A 110 8.94 -2.53 6.64
CA ALA A 110 8.69 -3.49 7.72
C ALA A 110 7.24 -3.99 7.75
N TRP A 111 6.97 -5.07 8.50
CA TRP A 111 5.60 -5.48 8.80
C TRP A 111 4.83 -4.37 9.48
N HIS A 112 3.68 -4.02 8.90
CA HIS A 112 2.82 -2.99 9.44
C HIS A 112 1.32 -3.21 9.16
N GLN A 113 0.50 -2.41 9.85
CA GLN A 113 -0.88 -2.09 9.51
C GLN A 113 -0.97 -0.59 9.24
N ASP A 114 -1.76 -0.20 8.26
CA ASP A 114 -1.89 1.20 7.86
C ASP A 114 -2.65 2.06 8.87
N CYS A 115 -3.51 1.44 9.67
CA CYS A 115 -4.33 2.09 10.67
C CYS A 115 -4.52 1.20 11.90
N LEU A 116 -4.96 1.83 12.98
CA LEU A 116 -5.26 1.22 14.27
C LEU A 116 -6.48 0.27 14.18
N PRO A 117 -6.35 -1.02 14.54
CA PRO A 117 -7.42 -2.01 14.36
C PRO A 117 -8.39 -2.15 15.55
N GLU A 118 -8.33 -1.25 16.54
CA GLU A 118 -9.19 -1.28 17.74
C GLU A 118 -10.67 -1.12 17.38
N ASP A 119 -10.96 -0.26 16.41
CA ASP A 119 -12.29 -0.15 15.81
C ASP A 119 -12.31 -0.86 14.46
N LYS A 120 -13.06 -1.97 14.38
CA LYS A 120 -13.16 -2.77 13.16
C LYS A 120 -14.01 -2.11 12.07
N SER A 121 -14.76 -1.06 12.40
CA SER A 121 -15.60 -0.33 11.46
C SER A 121 -14.86 0.78 10.72
N THR A 122 -13.70 1.20 11.22
CA THR A 122 -12.87 2.24 10.60
C THR A 122 -11.59 1.62 10.04
N TYR A 123 -11.37 1.80 8.74
CA TYR A 123 -10.19 1.25 8.05
C TYR A 123 -10.00 1.93 6.70
N ASN A 124 -8.77 1.95 6.20
CA ASN A 124 -8.53 2.25 4.79
C ASN A 124 -8.55 0.96 3.94
N LEU A 125 -8.84 1.14 2.66
CA LEU A 125 -8.62 0.17 1.60
C LEU A 125 -7.44 0.63 0.76
N ASN A 126 -6.38 -0.16 0.75
CA ASN A 126 -5.32 0.00 -0.22
C ASN A 126 -5.78 -0.57 -1.56
N ARG A 127 -5.58 0.19 -2.63
CA ARG A 127 -5.78 -0.26 -3.99
C ARG A 127 -4.46 -0.05 -4.72
N LEU A 128 -3.58 -1.04 -4.59
CA LEU A 128 -2.22 -1.01 -5.12
C LEU A 128 -2.25 -1.31 -6.61
N VAL A 129 -1.61 -0.49 -7.42
CA VAL A 129 -1.47 -0.71 -8.87
C VAL A 129 0.00 -0.72 -9.26
N TYR A 130 0.40 -1.74 -10.02
CA TYR A 130 1.78 -1.94 -10.44
C TYR A 130 1.97 -1.51 -11.89
N THR A 131 2.76 -0.46 -12.09
CA THR A 131 3.06 0.12 -13.42
C THR A 131 4.22 -0.56 -14.13
N HIS A 132 4.93 -1.46 -13.44
CA HIS A 132 6.05 -2.24 -13.98
C HIS A 132 6.14 -3.58 -13.24
N ASP A 133 6.91 -4.51 -13.81
CA ASP A 133 7.11 -5.83 -13.23
C ASP A 133 7.99 -5.80 -12.00
N ILE A 134 7.51 -6.42 -10.92
CA ILE A 134 8.39 -6.86 -9.85
C ILE A 134 9.07 -8.14 -10.32
N THR A 135 10.40 -8.17 -10.29
CA THR A 135 11.19 -9.34 -10.71
C THR A 135 12.17 -9.73 -9.62
N GLU A 136 12.76 -10.92 -9.69
CA GLU A 136 13.86 -11.30 -8.79
C GLU A 136 15.04 -10.31 -8.85
N SER A 137 15.23 -9.66 -10.01
CA SER A 137 16.28 -8.65 -10.21
C SER A 137 15.92 -7.29 -9.62
N THR A 138 14.62 -6.94 -9.58
CA THR A 138 14.12 -5.72 -8.96
C THR A 138 14.04 -5.86 -7.44
N GLY A 139 13.66 -7.04 -6.94
CA GLY A 139 13.25 -7.21 -5.54
C GLY A 139 11.99 -6.39 -5.22
N GLY A 140 11.67 -6.22 -3.93
CA GLY A 140 10.51 -5.43 -3.53
C GLY A 140 9.17 -6.15 -3.69
N GLU A 141 9.18 -7.49 -3.63
CA GLU A 141 7.97 -8.30 -3.52
C GLU A 141 7.13 -7.88 -2.30
N ILE A 142 5.81 -7.97 -2.42
CA ILE A 142 4.89 -7.70 -1.30
C ILE A 142 4.62 -9.00 -0.57
N ALA A 143 4.83 -9.00 0.75
CA ALA A 143 4.40 -10.10 1.61
C ALA A 143 3.14 -9.69 2.36
N ILE A 144 2.13 -10.56 2.37
CA ILE A 144 0.83 -10.34 3.01
C ILE A 144 0.54 -11.56 3.88
N PHE A 145 0.09 -11.33 5.11
CA PHE A 145 -0.35 -12.41 5.99
C PHE A 145 -1.89 -12.51 5.93
N PRO A 146 -2.45 -13.60 5.38
CA PRO A 146 -3.90 -13.73 5.18
C PRO A 146 -4.69 -13.71 6.50
N GLU A 147 -5.91 -13.18 6.43
CA GLU A 147 -6.91 -13.13 7.50
C GLU A 147 -6.54 -12.28 8.72
N THR A 148 -5.41 -11.57 8.68
CA THR A 148 -4.91 -10.79 9.81
C THR A 148 -5.70 -9.51 10.06
N HIS A 149 -6.45 -9.02 9.08
CA HIS A 149 -7.42 -7.93 9.25
C HIS A 149 -8.50 -8.25 10.31
N LYS A 150 -8.72 -9.54 10.61
CA LYS A 150 -9.65 -10.01 11.65
C LYS A 150 -9.00 -10.21 13.02
N LYS A 151 -7.66 -10.24 13.08
CA LYS A 151 -6.89 -10.66 14.26
C LYS A 151 -6.51 -9.50 15.20
N GLY A 152 -6.90 -8.27 14.86
CA GLY A 152 -6.59 -7.08 15.65
C GLY A 152 -5.16 -6.60 15.42
N ARG A 153 -4.52 -6.08 16.46
CA ARG A 153 -3.19 -5.44 16.39
C ARG A 153 -2.11 -6.43 15.98
N LEU A 154 -1.25 -6.01 15.04
CA LEU A 154 -0.05 -6.72 14.61
C LEU A 154 0.81 -7.13 15.80
N SER A 155 1.26 -8.38 15.87
CA SER A 155 2.05 -8.88 16.98
C SER A 155 3.42 -8.21 17.10
N VAL A 156 3.89 -8.07 18.35
CA VAL A 156 5.22 -7.52 18.64
C VAL A 156 6.32 -8.46 18.14
N GLY A 157 7.47 -7.89 17.77
CA GLY A 157 8.69 -8.63 17.44
C GLY A 157 9.55 -7.93 16.40
N VAL A 158 10.42 -8.70 15.73
CA VAL A 158 11.40 -8.15 14.79
C VAL A 158 10.67 -7.59 13.54
N PRO A 159 10.85 -6.30 13.18
CA PRO A 159 10.05 -5.64 12.14
C PRO A 159 10.06 -6.33 10.77
N THR A 160 11.16 -6.97 10.40
CA THR A 160 11.37 -7.56 9.07
C THR A 160 11.35 -9.09 9.04
N GLU A 161 11.11 -9.73 10.19
CA GLU A 161 11.11 -11.20 10.33
C GLU A 161 10.19 -11.88 9.33
N ASP A 162 10.54 -13.06 8.86
CA ASP A 162 9.61 -13.89 8.10
C ASP A 162 8.64 -14.58 9.05
N LEU A 163 7.35 -14.40 8.80
CA LEU A 163 6.28 -14.99 9.58
C LEU A 163 5.81 -16.26 8.89
N ASP A 164 5.70 -17.35 9.66
CA ASP A 164 5.19 -18.61 9.13
C ASP A 164 3.75 -18.44 8.62
N GLY A 165 3.50 -18.89 7.40
CA GLY A 165 2.24 -18.67 6.69
C GLY A 165 2.08 -17.34 5.94
N GLN A 166 3.12 -16.48 5.89
CA GLN A 166 3.09 -15.33 4.99
C GLN A 166 3.02 -15.76 3.52
N LEU A 167 2.30 -15.00 2.70
CA LEU A 167 2.27 -15.17 1.25
C LEU A 167 3.12 -14.07 0.61
N VAL A 168 4.00 -14.44 -0.31
CA VAL A 168 4.86 -13.50 -1.05
C VAL A 168 4.39 -13.43 -2.48
N PHE A 169 4.11 -12.21 -2.94
CA PHE A 169 3.64 -11.95 -4.29
C PHE A 169 4.66 -11.13 -5.07
N ARG A 170 4.75 -11.45 -6.35
CA ARG A 170 5.57 -10.75 -7.33
C ARG A 170 4.66 -10.18 -8.43
N PRO A 171 4.07 -8.99 -8.20
CA PRO A 171 3.12 -8.40 -9.13
C PRO A 171 3.78 -8.07 -10.47
N LYS A 172 3.06 -8.33 -11.56
CA LYS A 172 3.43 -7.87 -12.90
C LYS A 172 2.87 -6.48 -13.16
N LYS A 173 3.35 -5.83 -14.20
CA LYS A 173 2.70 -4.67 -14.79
C LYS A 173 1.20 -4.92 -14.98
N GLY A 174 0.39 -3.92 -14.68
CA GLY A 174 -1.07 -4.01 -14.77
C GLY A 174 -1.74 -4.78 -13.62
N THR A 175 -0.97 -5.33 -12.69
CA THR A 175 -1.53 -6.01 -11.51
C THR A 175 -2.16 -5.01 -10.55
N VAL A 176 -3.33 -5.39 -10.01
CA VAL A 176 -4.03 -4.67 -8.96
C VAL A 176 -4.14 -5.55 -7.71
N ILE A 177 -3.87 -4.95 -6.54
CA ILE A 177 -4.11 -5.58 -5.23
C ILE A 177 -5.04 -4.69 -4.41
N PHE A 178 -6.20 -5.22 -4.06
CA PHE A 178 -7.03 -4.62 -3.01
C PHE A 178 -6.63 -5.24 -1.68
N LEU A 179 -6.24 -4.42 -0.70
CA LEU A 179 -5.70 -4.87 0.58
C LEU A 179 -6.31 -4.07 1.73
N HIS A 180 -6.84 -4.76 2.72
CA HIS A 180 -7.45 -4.15 3.90
C HIS A 180 -6.39 -3.45 4.78
N GLY A 181 -6.67 -2.26 5.31
CA GLY A 181 -5.71 -1.47 6.12
C GLY A 181 -5.18 -2.17 7.37
N HIS A 182 -6.04 -2.95 8.03
CA HIS A 182 -5.65 -3.83 9.14
C HIS A 182 -4.89 -5.11 8.74
N CYS A 183 -4.77 -5.43 7.45
CA CYS A 183 -4.06 -6.63 7.03
C CYS A 183 -2.55 -6.43 7.20
N TRP A 184 -1.88 -7.39 7.82
CA TRP A 184 -0.44 -7.31 8.03
C TRP A 184 0.26 -7.50 6.70
N HIS A 185 1.11 -6.55 6.35
CA HIS A 185 1.88 -6.62 5.12
C HIS A 185 3.26 -5.97 5.29
N LYS A 186 4.19 -6.38 4.43
CA LYS A 186 5.54 -5.80 4.33
C LYS A 186 5.98 -5.78 2.87
N VAL A 187 7.02 -5.00 2.58
CA VAL A 187 7.70 -5.03 1.27
C VAL A 187 9.11 -5.56 1.50
N LEU A 188 9.48 -6.58 0.75
CA LEU A 188 10.79 -7.21 0.83
C LEU A 188 11.90 -6.28 0.29
N PRO A 189 13.18 -6.57 0.58
CA PRO A 189 14.29 -5.73 0.12
C PRO A 189 14.31 -5.51 -1.39
N VAL A 190 14.70 -4.30 -1.78
CA VAL A 190 14.71 -3.79 -3.15
C VAL A 190 16.14 -3.81 -3.67
N LYS A 191 16.33 -4.46 -4.83
CA LYS A 191 17.64 -4.63 -5.49
C LYS A 191 17.86 -3.66 -6.64
N LYS A 192 16.79 -3.06 -7.17
CA LYS A 192 16.81 -1.96 -8.17
C LYS A 192 15.62 -1.05 -7.91
N ASP A 193 15.70 0.20 -8.34
CA ASP A 193 14.62 1.18 -8.20
C ASP A 193 13.24 0.58 -8.51
N ARG A 194 12.30 0.76 -7.59
CA ARG A 194 11.00 0.10 -7.57
C ARG A 194 9.90 1.09 -7.24
N ILE A 195 8.90 1.16 -8.10
CA ILE A 195 7.69 1.95 -7.91
C ILE A 195 6.52 1.06 -7.49
N SER A 196 5.68 1.56 -6.59
CA SER A 196 4.29 1.11 -6.46
C SER A 196 3.37 2.30 -6.30
N SER A 197 2.15 2.19 -6.79
CA SER A 197 1.11 3.18 -6.57
C SER A 197 0.05 2.66 -5.62
N ASN A 198 -0.59 3.55 -4.86
CA ASN A 198 -1.70 3.21 -3.99
C ASN A 198 -2.77 4.29 -4.07
N PHE A 199 -3.96 3.89 -4.53
CA PHE A 199 -5.13 4.74 -4.61
C PHE A 199 -5.98 4.44 -3.38
N ARG A 200 -5.65 5.02 -2.22
CA ARG A 200 -6.36 4.69 -0.97
C ARG A 200 -7.80 5.18 -1.03
N ALA A 201 -8.71 4.30 -0.62
CA ALA A 201 -10.12 4.61 -0.43
C ALA A 201 -10.52 4.31 1.02
N VAL A 202 -11.61 4.90 1.48
CA VAL A 202 -12.14 4.67 2.83
C VAL A 202 -13.66 4.53 2.77
N PRO A 203 -14.27 3.71 3.66
CA PRO A 203 -15.72 3.73 3.86
C PRO A 203 -16.25 5.14 4.14
N GLN A 204 -17.54 5.33 3.87
CA GLN A 204 -18.22 6.57 4.23
C GLN A 204 -18.02 6.87 5.73
N ASP A 205 -17.85 8.16 6.07
CA ASP A 205 -17.70 8.67 7.44
C ASP A 205 -16.42 8.21 8.17
N THR A 206 -15.45 7.64 7.45
CA THR A 206 -14.12 7.36 8.00
C THR A 206 -13.31 8.65 8.12
N PRO A 207 -12.60 8.90 9.24
CA PRO A 207 -11.75 10.08 9.40
C PRO A 207 -10.67 10.20 8.31
N GLU A 208 -10.41 11.41 7.84
CA GLU A 208 -9.38 11.69 6.84
C GLU A 208 -7.96 11.36 7.33
N ASP A 209 -7.75 11.33 8.64
CA ASP A 209 -6.48 11.01 9.30
C ASP A 209 -6.38 9.53 9.71
N ILE A 210 -7.23 8.65 9.20
CA ILE A 210 -7.26 7.21 9.57
C ILE A 210 -5.90 6.52 9.41
N THR A 211 -5.08 6.95 8.45
CA THR A 211 -3.72 6.41 8.21
C THR A 211 -2.60 7.22 8.89
N ASP A 212 -2.91 8.14 9.80
CA ASP A 212 -1.90 8.96 10.47
C ASP A 212 -1.07 8.15 11.47
N ILE A 213 -1.69 7.14 12.11
CA ILE A 213 -1.01 6.23 13.03
C ILE A 213 -0.84 4.86 12.38
N CYS A 214 0.41 4.52 12.09
CA CYS A 214 0.79 3.22 11.55
C CYS A 214 1.30 2.28 12.66
N VAL A 215 0.91 1.02 12.57
CA VAL A 215 1.24 -0.01 13.57
C VAL A 215 2.37 -0.87 13.04
N TYR A 216 3.58 -0.72 13.60
CA TYR A 216 4.73 -1.59 13.31
C TYR A 216 4.93 -2.60 14.44
N ARG A 217 5.66 -3.69 14.19
CA ARG A 217 5.91 -4.71 15.23
C ARG A 217 6.64 -4.17 16.47
N ASN A 218 7.46 -3.15 16.31
CA ASN A 218 8.26 -2.56 17.38
C ASN A 218 7.76 -1.19 17.86
N MET A 219 6.78 -0.56 17.19
CA MET A 219 6.32 0.77 17.55
C MET A 219 4.94 1.13 16.97
N LEU A 220 4.29 2.15 17.54
CA LEU A 220 3.28 2.96 16.87
C LEU A 220 3.93 4.28 16.42
N TYR A 221 3.76 4.62 15.15
CA TYR A 221 4.32 5.83 14.57
C TYR A 221 3.22 6.76 14.08
N LYS A 222 3.32 8.04 14.44
CA LYS A 222 2.39 9.09 14.01
C LYS A 222 3.05 9.99 12.96
N PHE A 223 2.55 9.96 11.73
CA PHE A 223 3.16 10.66 10.61
C PHE A 223 3.07 12.19 10.72
N SER A 224 1.92 12.72 11.14
CA SER A 224 1.67 14.17 11.24
C SER A 224 2.61 14.89 12.18
N THR A 225 3.07 14.22 13.24
CA THR A 225 4.08 14.77 14.18
C THR A 225 5.47 14.19 13.98
N SER A 226 5.60 13.17 13.12
CA SER A 226 6.85 12.44 12.88
C SER A 226 7.43 11.77 14.14
N GLU A 227 6.56 11.26 15.01
CA GLU A 227 6.93 10.75 16.34
C GLU A 227 6.58 9.28 16.53
N VAL A 228 7.42 8.58 17.30
CA VAL A 228 7.05 7.31 17.93
C VAL A 228 6.19 7.62 19.15
N ILE A 229 4.92 7.21 19.11
CA ILE A 229 3.96 7.47 20.20
C ILE A 229 3.85 6.29 21.19
N GLU A 230 4.31 5.11 20.78
CA GLU A 230 4.39 3.91 21.61
C GLU A 230 5.56 3.04 21.13
N GLU A 231 6.50 2.71 22.02
CA GLU A 231 7.49 1.65 21.79
C GLU A 231 6.86 0.30 22.17
N ARG A 232 7.12 -0.75 21.39
CA ARG A 232 6.48 -2.07 21.55
C ARG A 232 7.57 -3.14 21.70
N SER A 233 7.57 -3.84 22.83
CA SER A 233 8.56 -4.86 23.19
C SER A 233 7.92 -6.10 23.81
#